data_AF-M3IQ29-F1
#
_entry.id   AF-M3IQ29-F1
#
_cell.length_a   1.000
_cell.length_b   1.000
_cell.length_c   1.000
_cell.angle_alpha   90.00
_cell.angle_beta   90.00
_cell.angle_gamma   90.00
#
_symmetry.space_group_name_H-M   'P 1'
#
loop_
_entity.id
_entity.type
_entity.pdbx_description
1 polymer ?
#
loop_
_entity_poly.entity_id
_entity_poly.type
_entity_poly.pdbx_seq_one_letter_code
_entity_poly.pdbx_strand_id
1 'polypeptide(L)'
;MESEKEGCERIKISVIPIPEGDMTFVGDVKGNRVGQFVSSEGNKFLNASVGNFAETMADIKSDDNTMKWVGRLIGFIAMFSSFTLMAGPLTSLLSFIPFVGDLGGGLIKVVLGIVAFIITAITILLIKFWYIWLVILLGGIGYGIYKKKYSVQKAGG
;
A
#
# COMPACT_ATOMS: atom_id res chain seq x y z
N MET A 1 19.19 -43.78 3.47
CA MET A 1 19.81 -43.17 4.66
C MET A 1 19.31 -41.74 4.69
N GLU A 2 18.10 -41.57 5.20
CA GLU A 2 17.44 -40.26 5.30
C GLU A 2 18.05 -39.55 6.51
N SER A 3 18.61 -38.37 6.29
CA SER A 3 19.25 -37.57 7.33
C SER A 3 18.22 -37.16 8.38
N GLU A 4 18.23 -37.83 9.52
CA GLU A 4 17.57 -37.42 10.76
C GLU A 4 17.94 -35.96 11.04
N LYS A 5 17.00 -35.04 10.84
CA LYS A 5 17.19 -33.64 11.21
C LYS A 5 16.90 -33.52 12.69
N GLU A 6 17.92 -33.75 13.51
CA GLU A 6 17.86 -33.42 14.94
C GLU A 6 17.85 -31.90 15.11
N GLY A 7 16.65 -31.35 15.29
CA GLY A 7 16.43 -29.97 15.66
C GLY A 7 15.15 -29.87 16.49
N CYS A 8 15.19 -29.17 17.61
CA CYS A 8 14.03 -28.92 18.46
C CYS A 8 13.00 -28.05 17.73
N GLU A 9 12.10 -28.67 16.97
CA GLU A 9 10.94 -27.98 16.40
C GLU A 9 9.86 -27.87 17.49
N ARG A 10 9.58 -26.64 17.95
CA ARG A 10 8.46 -26.39 18.86
C ARG A 10 7.16 -26.47 18.08
N ILE A 11 6.53 -27.64 18.09
CA ILE A 11 5.18 -27.82 17.56
C ILE A 11 4.18 -27.35 18.62
N LYS A 12 3.58 -26.18 18.40
CA LYS A 12 2.50 -25.67 19.26
C LYS A 12 1.16 -26.22 18.75
N ILE A 13 0.63 -27.24 19.42
CA ILE A 13 -0.70 -27.77 19.12
C ILE A 13 -1.71 -26.94 19.92
N SER A 14 -2.47 -26.10 19.23
CA SER A 14 -3.57 -25.34 19.83
C SER A 14 -4.87 -26.07 19.55
N VAL A 15 -5.42 -26.74 20.57
CA VAL A 15 -6.74 -27.36 20.48
C VAL A 15 -7.76 -26.30 20.89
N ILE A 16 -8.49 -25.77 19.92
CA ILE A 16 -9.57 -24.81 20.13
C ILE A 16 -10.87 -25.62 20.12
N PRO A 17 -11.68 -25.59 21.20
CA PRO A 17 -12.98 -26.23 21.17
C PRO A 17 -13.82 -25.58 20.08
N ILE A 18 -14.42 -26.41 19.22
CA ILE A 18 -15.28 -25.96 18.14
C ILE A 18 -16.51 -25.29 18.77
N PRO A 19 -16.76 -23.99 18.52
CA PRO A 19 -17.97 -23.34 18.99
C PRO A 19 -19.21 -24.03 18.40
N GLU A 20 -20.29 -24.13 19.18
CA GLU A 20 -21.57 -24.62 18.66
C GLU A 20 -22.14 -23.60 17.67
N GLY A 21 -21.86 -23.79 16.37
CA GLY A 21 -22.31 -22.92 15.29
C GLY A 21 -21.76 -23.33 13.92
N ASP A 22 -22.35 -22.80 12.84
CA ASP A 22 -21.87 -23.02 11.48
C ASP A 22 -20.46 -22.41 11.30
N MET A 23 -19.52 -23.21 10.83
CA MET A 23 -18.14 -22.77 10.59
C MET A 23 -17.80 -22.84 9.11
N THR A 24 -17.23 -21.77 8.58
CA THR A 24 -16.77 -21.72 7.19
C THR A 24 -15.25 -21.83 7.14
N PHE A 25 -14.77 -22.84 6.41
CA PHE A 25 -13.36 -23.04 6.14
C PHE A 25 -13.03 -22.59 4.71
N VAL A 26 -12.03 -21.72 4.57
CA VAL A 26 -11.53 -21.26 3.27
C VAL A 26 -10.16 -21.90 3.04
N GLY A 27 -10.11 -22.88 2.14
CA GLY A 27 -8.92 -23.65 1.81
C GLY A 27 -9.15 -24.66 0.70
N ASP A 28 -8.09 -25.32 0.25
CA ASP A 28 -8.16 -26.39 -0.74
C ASP A 28 -8.52 -27.72 -0.05
N VAL A 29 -9.53 -28.44 -0.54
CA VAL A 29 -10.01 -29.68 0.08
C VAL A 29 -9.32 -30.86 -0.57
N LYS A 30 -8.37 -31.47 0.16
CA LYS A 30 -7.74 -32.72 -0.26
C LYS A 30 -8.20 -33.86 0.64
N GLY A 31 -9.29 -34.51 0.22
CA GLY A 31 -9.91 -35.61 0.96
C GLY A 31 -10.48 -35.14 2.29
N ASN A 32 -9.92 -35.64 3.41
CA ASN A 32 -10.38 -35.33 4.77
C ASN A 32 -9.59 -34.19 5.44
N ARG A 33 -8.93 -33.32 4.66
CA ARG A 33 -8.10 -32.23 5.18
C ARG A 33 -8.37 -30.96 4.37
N VAL A 34 -8.49 -29.83 5.06
CA VAL A 34 -8.48 -28.51 4.45
C VAL A 34 -7.05 -27.99 4.47
N GLY A 35 -6.46 -27.85 3.30
CA GLY A 35 -5.11 -27.31 3.08
C GLY A 35 -5.13 -25.86 2.68
N GLN A 36 -3.95 -25.24 2.63
CA GLN A 36 -3.78 -23.86 2.20
C GLN A 36 -4.15 -23.71 0.72
N PHE A 37 -5.12 -22.85 0.41
CA PHE A 37 -5.48 -22.48 -0.96
C PHE A 37 -4.50 -21.44 -1.49
N VAL A 38 -4.03 -21.62 -2.72
CA VAL A 38 -3.17 -20.64 -3.40
C VAL A 38 -3.97 -20.05 -4.56
N SER A 39 -4.29 -18.75 -4.45
CA SER A 39 -4.94 -18.02 -5.53
C SER A 39 -4.00 -17.86 -6.73
N SER A 40 -4.54 -17.65 -7.93
CA SER A 40 -3.77 -17.38 -9.16
C SER A 40 -2.84 -16.16 -9.04
N GLU A 41 -3.10 -15.27 -8.09
CA GLU A 41 -2.26 -14.11 -7.75
C GLU A 41 -1.10 -14.45 -6.79
N GLY A 42 -0.94 -15.72 -6.40
CA GLY A 42 0.10 -16.18 -5.46
C GLY A 42 -0.24 -16.00 -3.98
N ASN A 43 -1.38 -15.39 -3.68
CA ASN A 43 -1.87 -15.19 -2.32
C ASN A 43 -2.30 -16.52 -1.70
N LYS A 44 -1.78 -16.82 -0.51
CA LYS A 44 -2.05 -18.07 0.19
C LYS A 44 -3.11 -17.84 1.28
N PHE A 45 -4.23 -18.52 1.15
CA PHE A 45 -5.37 -18.42 2.06
C PHE A 45 -5.53 -19.72 2.83
N LEU A 46 -5.45 -19.64 4.16
CA LEU A 46 -5.87 -20.69 5.07
C LEU A 46 -6.54 -19.98 6.23
N ASN A 47 -7.84 -19.76 6.12
CA ASN A 47 -8.64 -19.06 7.14
C ASN A 47 -9.84 -19.92 7.51
N ALA A 48 -10.13 -19.96 8.80
CA ALA A 48 -11.31 -20.57 9.36
C ALA A 48 -12.00 -19.50 10.21
N SER A 49 -13.27 -19.23 9.91
CA SER A 49 -14.08 -18.31 10.72
C SER A 49 -15.37 -18.97 11.13
N VAL A 50 -15.84 -18.59 12.30
CA VAL A 50 -17.17 -18.92 12.83
C VAL A 50 -18.18 -17.99 12.17
N GLY A 51 -19.18 -18.54 11.47
CA GLY A 51 -20.17 -17.76 10.72
C GLY A 51 -20.36 -18.23 9.27
N ASN A 52 -21.31 -17.60 8.59
CA ASN A 52 -21.67 -17.91 7.20
C ASN A 52 -20.53 -17.47 6.23
N PHE A 53 -20.44 -18.11 5.06
CA PHE A 53 -19.50 -17.77 3.99
C PHE A 53 -19.50 -16.27 3.65
N ALA A 54 -20.68 -15.63 3.65
CA ALA A 54 -20.82 -14.21 3.39
C ALA A 54 -20.13 -13.32 4.44
N GLU A 55 -20.21 -13.69 5.71
CA GLU A 55 -19.59 -12.95 6.83
C GLU A 55 -18.08 -13.14 6.83
N THR A 56 -17.61 -14.38 6.64
CA THR A 56 -16.17 -14.69 6.56
C THR A 56 -15.48 -13.94 5.42
N MET A 57 -16.14 -13.84 4.26
CA MET A 57 -15.60 -13.10 3.12
C MET A 57 -15.65 -11.58 3.31
N ALA A 58 -16.65 -11.07 4.05
CA ALA A 58 -16.73 -9.66 4.42
C ALA A 58 -15.62 -9.28 5.40
N ASP A 59 -15.34 -10.12 6.39
CA ASP A 59 -14.28 -9.91 7.38
C ASP A 59 -12.90 -9.88 6.74
N ILE A 60 -12.58 -10.86 5.88
CA ILE A 60 -11.30 -10.90 5.14
C ILE A 60 -11.13 -9.62 4.29
N LYS A 61 -12.20 -9.16 3.63
CA LYS A 61 -12.16 -7.94 2.80
C LYS A 61 -12.01 -6.67 3.65
N SER A 62 -12.60 -6.65 4.84
CA SER A 62 -12.52 -5.52 5.79
C SER A 62 -11.11 -5.37 6.36
N ASP A 63 -10.48 -6.48 6.73
CA ASP A 63 -9.11 -6.50 7.27
C ASP A 63 -8.09 -5.94 6.26
N ASP A 64 -8.19 -6.36 5.00
CA ASP A 64 -7.32 -5.87 3.92
C ASP A 64 -7.51 -4.38 3.64
N ASN A 65 -8.73 -3.86 3.81
CA ASN A 65 -9.01 -2.44 3.63
C ASN A 65 -8.45 -1.62 4.80
N THR A 66 -8.60 -2.13 6.02
CA THR A 66 -8.10 -1.49 7.25
C THR A 66 -6.58 -1.38 7.22
N MET A 67 -5.87 -2.45 6.87
CA MET A 67 -4.41 -2.45 6.78
C MET A 67 -3.90 -1.44 5.74
N LYS A 68 -4.59 -1.29 4.61
CA LYS A 68 -4.26 -0.27 3.59
C LYS A 68 -4.40 1.14 4.14
N TRP A 69 -5.48 1.44 4.85
CA TRP A 69 -5.69 2.76 5.46
C TRP A 69 -4.69 3.06 6.57
N VAL A 70 -4.34 2.07 7.41
CA VAL A 70 -3.30 2.20 8.43
C VAL A 70 -1.96 2.54 7.79
N GLY A 71 -1.56 1.83 6.73
CA GLY A 71 -0.32 2.13 5.99
C GLY A 71 -0.32 3.55 5.40
N ARG A 72 -1.48 4.03 4.90
CA ARG A 72 -1.61 5.41 4.39
C ARG A 72 -1.49 6.45 5.51
N LEU A 73 -2.06 6.20 6.67
CA LEU A 73 -1.99 7.10 7.82
C LEU A 73 -0.55 7.21 8.34
N ILE A 74 0.15 6.08 8.45
CA ILE A 74 1.58 6.05 8.82
C ILE A 74 2.42 6.82 7.79
N GLY A 75 2.19 6.58 6.49
CA GLY A 75 2.89 7.31 5.42
C GLY A 75 2.63 8.81 5.46
N PHE A 76 1.39 9.23 5.72
CA PHE A 76 1.03 10.64 5.88
C PHE A 76 1.76 11.29 7.06
N ILE A 77 1.79 10.64 8.22
CA ILE A 77 2.51 11.13 9.41
C ILE A 77 4.01 11.28 9.11
N ALA A 78 4.62 10.28 8.46
CA ALA A 78 6.03 10.32 8.10
C ALA A 78 6.36 11.45 7.10
N MET A 79 5.45 11.73 6.18
CA MET A 79 5.62 12.82 5.22
C MET A 79 5.43 14.19 5.90
N PHE A 80 4.43 14.32 6.76
CA PHE A 80 4.16 15.52 7.52
C PHE A 80 5.32 15.89 8.46
N SER A 81 5.89 14.90 9.15
CA SER A 81 7.06 15.12 10.01
C SER A 81 8.28 15.54 9.19
N SER A 82 8.48 14.96 8.00
CA SER A 82 9.57 15.34 7.08
C SER A 82 9.47 16.80 6.63
N PHE A 83 8.29 17.25 6.22
CA PHE A 83 8.07 18.66 5.85
C PHE A 83 8.21 19.60 7.04
N THR A 84 7.73 19.21 8.21
CA THR A 84 7.85 20.02 9.43
C THR A 84 9.31 20.21 9.84
N LEU A 85 10.13 19.15 9.70
CA LEU A 85 11.57 19.22 9.97
C LEU A 85 12.27 20.18 8.99
N MET A 86 11.91 20.12 7.71
CA MET A 86 12.45 20.99 6.66
C MET A 86 12.03 22.46 6.83
N ALA A 87 10.85 22.70 7.40
CA ALA A 87 10.36 24.04 7.71
C ALA A 87 11.01 24.65 8.95
N GLY A 88 11.65 23.85 9.81
CA GLY A 88 12.31 24.32 11.04
C GLY A 88 13.27 25.50 10.83
N PRO A 89 14.28 25.39 9.93
CA PRO A 89 15.20 26.48 9.63
C PRO A 89 14.52 27.74 9.08
N LEU A 90 13.51 27.57 8.23
CA LEU A 90 12.70 28.67 7.69
C LEU A 90 11.93 29.40 8.79
N THR A 91 11.33 28.66 9.73
CA THR A 91 10.61 29.27 10.85
C THR A 91 11.53 29.98 11.84
N SER A 92 12.75 29.48 12.06
CA SER A 92 13.76 30.15 12.90
C SER A 92 14.29 31.45 12.28
N LEU A 93 14.26 31.60 10.95
CA LEU A 93 14.57 32.87 10.30
C LEU A 93 13.42 33.88 10.42
N LEU A 94 12.17 33.41 10.42
CA LEU A 94 11.00 34.26 10.61
C LEU A 94 10.83 34.77 12.04
N SER A 95 11.36 34.07 13.05
CA SER A 95 11.28 34.51 14.45
C SER A 95 12.08 35.78 14.76
N PHE A 96 12.93 36.26 13.85
CA PHE A 96 13.60 37.56 13.98
C PHE A 96 12.64 38.74 13.81
N ILE A 97 11.44 38.53 13.23
CA ILE A 97 10.40 39.55 13.12
C ILE A 97 9.36 39.31 14.24
N PRO A 98 9.27 40.18 15.26
CA PRO A 98 8.25 40.05 16.30
C PRO A 98 6.85 40.09 15.66
N PHE A 99 5.89 39.35 16.22
CA PHE A 99 4.55 39.02 15.65
C PHE A 99 4.50 37.92 14.57
N VAL A 100 5.51 37.79 13.71
CA VAL A 100 5.51 36.79 12.62
C VAL A 100 6.04 35.43 13.08
N GLY A 101 6.93 35.39 14.09
CA GLY A 101 7.52 34.15 14.60
C GLY A 101 6.50 33.10 15.07
N ASP A 102 5.65 33.42 16.04
CA ASP A 102 4.74 32.45 16.64
C ASP A 102 3.49 32.17 15.78
N LEU A 103 2.88 33.21 15.22
CA LEU A 103 1.70 33.06 14.34
C LEU A 103 2.08 32.45 12.98
N GLY A 104 3.18 32.92 12.39
CA GLY A 104 3.68 32.41 11.11
C GLY A 104 4.18 30.98 11.20
N GLY A 105 4.91 30.62 12.27
CA GLY A 105 5.38 29.25 12.48
C GLY A 105 4.25 28.23 12.58
N GLY A 106 3.14 28.57 13.26
CA GLY A 106 1.94 27.73 13.33
C GLY A 106 1.21 27.62 11.98
N LEU A 107 0.98 28.75 11.30
CA LEU A 107 0.31 28.80 9.99
C LEU A 107 1.08 28.01 8.92
N ILE A 108 2.40 28.12 8.88
CA ILE A 108 3.25 27.38 7.93
C ILE A 108 3.08 25.87 8.11
N LYS A 109 3.02 25.37 9.36
CA LYS A 109 2.79 23.95 9.63
C LYS A 109 1.42 23.48 9.16
N VAL A 110 0.37 24.29 9.33
CA VAL A 110 -0.98 23.97 8.84
C VAL A 110 -1.01 23.89 7.30
N VAL A 111 -0.41 24.86 6.62
CA VAL A 111 -0.33 24.88 5.15
C VAL A 111 0.47 23.68 4.63
N LEU A 112 1.61 23.35 5.26
CA LEU A 112 2.39 22.17 4.92
C LEU A 112 1.61 20.87 5.16
N GLY A 113 0.77 20.81 6.20
CA GLY A 113 -0.15 19.70 6.45
C GLY A 113 -1.17 19.51 5.33
N ILE A 114 -1.77 20.62 4.85
CA ILE A 114 -2.70 20.59 3.72
C ILE A 114 -1.99 20.12 2.44
N VAL A 115 -0.78 20.62 2.17
CA VAL A 115 0.03 20.19 1.02
C VAL A 115 0.36 18.70 1.12
N ALA A 116 0.79 18.22 2.28
CA ALA A 116 1.06 16.80 2.50
C ALA A 116 -0.18 15.93 2.28
N PHE A 117 -1.36 16.42 2.69
CA PHE A 117 -2.63 15.72 2.47
C PHE A 117 -2.99 15.64 0.98
N ILE A 118 -2.83 16.74 0.24
CA ILE A 118 -3.05 16.78 -1.22
C ILE A 118 -2.08 15.82 -1.92
N ILE A 119 -0.80 15.81 -1.57
CA ILE A 119 0.18 14.89 -2.17
C ILE A 119 -0.19 13.43 -1.86
N THR A 120 -0.66 13.14 -0.65
CA THR A 120 -1.12 11.79 -0.28
C THR A 120 -2.33 11.37 -1.13
N ALA A 121 -3.29 12.27 -1.34
CA ALA A 121 -4.46 12.03 -2.20
C ALA A 121 -4.05 11.81 -3.66
N ILE A 122 -3.16 12.64 -4.19
CA ILE A 122 -2.59 12.48 -5.54
C ILE A 122 -1.87 11.13 -5.65
N THR A 123 -1.06 10.75 -4.66
CA THR A 123 -0.34 9.47 -4.66
C THR A 123 -1.29 8.27 -4.72
N ILE A 124 -2.42 8.32 -4.01
CA ILE A 124 -3.46 7.29 -4.09
C ILE A 124 -4.06 7.23 -5.51
N LEU A 125 -4.37 8.39 -6.09
CA LEU A 125 -4.87 8.48 -7.47
C LEU A 125 -3.85 7.92 -8.47
N LEU A 126 -2.58 8.29 -8.36
CA LEU A 126 -1.50 7.83 -9.25
C LEU A 126 -1.36 6.31 -9.25
N ILE A 127 -1.47 5.67 -8.09
CA ILE A 127 -1.42 4.22 -7.96
C ILE A 127 -2.65 3.58 -8.63
N LYS A 128 -3.84 4.13 -8.40
CA LYS A 128 -5.08 3.63 -9.03
C LYS A 128 -5.06 3.78 -10.55
N PHE A 129 -4.43 4.85 -11.04
CA PHE A 129 -4.35 5.21 -12.45
C PHE A 129 -2.99 4.88 -13.09
N TRP A 130 -2.26 3.90 -12.55
CA TRP A 130 -0.93 3.49 -13.04
C TRP A 130 -0.87 3.28 -14.57
N TYR A 131 -1.94 2.74 -15.14
CA TYR A 131 -2.07 2.50 -16.58
C TYR A 131 -2.00 3.78 -17.44
N ILE A 132 -2.42 4.94 -16.94
CA ILE A 132 -2.33 6.22 -17.67
C ILE A 132 -0.86 6.62 -17.90
N TRP A 133 0.02 6.36 -16.95
CA TRP A 133 1.46 6.60 -17.12
C TRP A 133 2.08 5.71 -18.20
N LEU A 134 1.61 4.46 -18.29
CA LEU A 134 2.03 3.51 -19.32
C LEU A 134 1.62 3.98 -20.72
N VAL A 135 0.38 4.52 -20.85
CA VAL A 135 -0.13 5.09 -22.10
C VAL A 135 0.65 6.34 -22.51
N ILE A 136 0.95 7.25 -21.57
CA ILE A 136 1.76 8.45 -21.84
C ILE A 136 3.17 8.06 -22.32
N LEU A 137 3.79 7.06 -21.69
CA LEU A 137 5.12 6.59 -22.05
C LEU A 137 5.14 5.96 -23.45
N LEU A 138 4.15 5.12 -23.77
CA LEU A 138 3.96 4.57 -25.12
C LEU A 138 3.73 5.66 -26.17
N GLY A 139 2.91 6.67 -25.85
CA GLY A 139 2.68 7.83 -26.72
C GLY A 139 3.96 8.64 -26.96
N GLY A 140 4.74 8.86 -25.91
CA GLY A 140 6.04 9.54 -25.98
C GLY A 140 7.06 8.80 -26.85
N ILE A 141 7.15 7.47 -26.69
CA ILE A 141 8.01 6.62 -27.54
C ILE A 141 7.53 6.67 -29.00
N GLY A 142 6.22 6.53 -29.23
CA GLY A 142 5.64 6.59 -30.57
C GLY A 142 5.92 7.92 -31.26
N TYR A 143 5.76 9.04 -30.55
CA TYR A 143 6.09 10.37 -31.03
C TYR A 143 7.59 10.54 -31.31
N GLY A 144 8.46 9.99 -30.46
CA GLY A 144 9.91 10.01 -30.67
C GLY A 144 10.34 9.26 -31.92
N ILE A 145 9.77 8.08 -32.18
CA ILE A 145 10.02 7.29 -33.40
C ILE A 145 9.48 8.01 -34.63
N TYR A 146 8.27 8.58 -34.54
CA TYR A 146 7.70 9.40 -35.60
C TYR A 146 8.66 10.53 -35.96
N LYS A 147 9.06 11.37 -35.00
CA LYS A 147 10.00 12.47 -35.26
C LYS A 147 11.31 11.99 -35.91
N LYS A 148 11.88 10.87 -35.45
CA LYS A 148 13.11 10.29 -36.01
C LYS A 148 12.94 9.84 -37.46
N LYS A 149 11.79 9.25 -37.82
CA LYS A 149 11.48 8.87 -39.21
C LYS A 149 11.29 10.09 -40.11
N TYR A 150 10.64 11.15 -39.63
CA TYR A 150 10.46 12.39 -40.38
C TYR A 150 11.77 13.18 -40.58
N SER A 151 12.68 13.17 -39.61
CA SER A 151 14.01 13.78 -39.78
C SER A 151 14.90 13.01 -40.75
N VAL A 152 14.79 11.67 -40.81
CA VAL A 152 15.54 10.83 -41.75
C VAL A 152 15.02 10.99 -43.18
N GLN A 153 13.70 11.10 -43.38
CA GLN A 153 13.11 11.33 -44.70
C GLN A 153 13.52 12.68 -45.31
N LYS A 154 13.66 13.73 -44.49
CA LYS A 154 14.06 15.06 -44.95
C LYS A 154 15.55 15.18 -45.29
N ALA A 155 16.38 14.24 -44.87
CA ALA A 155 17.83 14.22 -45.15
C ALA A 155 18.21 13.33 -46.35
N GLY A 156 17.23 12.60 -46.92
CA GLY A 156 17.42 11.70 -48.07
C GLY A 156 16.63 12.08 -49.31
N GLY A 157 16.12 13.31 -49.39
CA GLY A 157 15.40 13.87 -50.53
C GLY A 157 15.87 15.27 -50.85
#